data_AF-A0A519P507-F1
#
_entry.id   AF-A0A519P507-F1
#
_cell.length_a   1.000
_cell.length_b   1.000
_cell.length_c   1.000
_cell.angle_alpha   90.00
_cell.angle_beta   90.00
_cell.angle_gamma   90.00
#
_symmetry.space_group_name_H-M   'P 1'
#
loop_
_entity.id
_entity.type
_entity.pdbx_description
1 polymer ?
#
loop_
_entity_poly.entity_id
_entity_poly.type
_entity_poly.pdbx_seq_one_letter_code
_entity_poly.pdbx_strand_id
1 'polypeptide(L)' 'IKVGSISFATSLPGVFAAGDAVRGASLVVWAVREGQDAAAEIDRYFKTRTEEVAA' A
#
# COMPACT_ATOMS: atom_id res chain seq x y z
N ILE A 1 -1.30 -1.89 12.34
CA ILE A 1 -2.11 -0.91 11.56
C ILE A 1 -3.10 -1.68 10.70
N LYS A 2 -4.37 -1.28 10.60
CA LYS A 2 -5.34 -1.96 9.73
C LYS A 2 -5.18 -1.46 8.30
N VAL A 3 -5.02 -2.38 7.36
CA VAL A 3 -4.94 -2.09 5.93
C VAL A 3 -5.86 -3.01 5.13
N GLY A 4 -6.19 -2.60 3.91
CA GLY A 4 -6.83 -3.48 2.94
C GLY A 4 -5.90 -4.63 2.55
N SER A 5 -6.43 -5.85 2.50
CA SER A 5 -5.65 -7.09 2.30
C SER A 5 -4.87 -7.15 0.99
N ILE A 6 -5.28 -6.36 -0.01
CA ILE A 6 -4.64 -6.29 -1.34
C ILE A 6 -4.07 -4.89 -1.56
N SER A 7 -4.78 -3.84 -1.11
CA SER A 7 -4.42 -2.45 -1.43
C SER A 7 -3.30 -1.88 -0.57
N PHE A 8 -3.01 -2.48 0.59
CA PHE A 8 -2.10 -1.92 1.61
C PHE A 8 -2.49 -0.52 2.09
N ALA A 9 -3.66 -0.03 1.68
CA ALA A 9 -4.18 1.28 2.05
C ALA A 9 -4.72 1.24 3.48
N THR A 10 -4.39 2.27 4.25
CA THR A 10 -4.93 2.47 5.58
C THR A 10 -6.31 3.13 5.51
N SER A 11 -6.90 3.42 6.68
CA SER A 11 -8.13 4.23 6.76
C SER A 11 -7.94 5.68 6.32
N LEU A 12 -6.70 6.17 6.23
CA LEU A 12 -6.39 7.53 5.80
C LEU A 12 -6.12 7.55 4.29
N PRO A 13 -6.83 8.37 3.50
CA PRO A 13 -6.61 8.47 2.06
C PRO A 13 -5.16 8.81 1.71
N GLY A 14 -4.58 8.08 0.76
CA GLY A 14 -3.19 8.28 0.34
C GLY A 14 -2.12 7.79 1.31
N VAL A 15 -2.50 7.15 2.43
CA VAL A 15 -1.56 6.58 3.40
C VAL A 15 -1.60 5.06 3.31
N PHE A 16 -0.44 4.45 3.11
CA PHE A 16 -0.24 3.02 2.93
C PHE A 16 0.72 2.47 3.99
N ALA A 17 0.56 1.19 4.34
CA ALA A 17 1.45 0.51 5.28
C ALA A 17 1.70 -0.94 4.86
N ALA A 18 2.90 -1.44 5.12
CA ALA A 18 3.31 -2.81 4.79
C ALA A 18 4.34 -3.33 5.83
N GLY A 19 4.70 -4.61 5.76
CA GLY A 19 5.70 -5.22 6.63
C GLY A 19 5.20 -5.43 8.06
N ASP A 20 6.14 -5.47 9.00
CA ASP A 20 5.90 -5.79 10.41
C ASP A 20 4.87 -4.86 11.09
N ALA A 21 4.72 -3.62 10.62
CA ALA A 21 3.72 -2.67 11.13
C ALA A 21 2.25 -3.11 10.85
N VAL A 22 2.07 -4.00 9.88
CA VAL A 22 0.79 -4.54 9.45
C VAL A 22 0.66 -6.01 9.84
N ARG A 23 1.62 -6.84 9.43
CA ARG A 23 1.60 -8.30 9.62
C ARG A 23 2.04 -8.73 11.03
N GLY A 24 2.85 -7.92 11.71
CA GLY A 24 3.62 -8.33 12.86
C GLY A 24 4.96 -8.97 12.46
N ALA A 25 5.82 -9.23 13.45
CA ALA A 25 7.21 -9.67 13.23
C ALA A 25 7.30 -10.89 12.31
N SER A 26 8.08 -10.76 11.22
CA SER A 26 8.25 -11.82 10.23
C SER A 26 9.66 -11.82 9.61
N LEU A 27 9.85 -12.54 8.49
CA LEU A 27 11.10 -12.52 7.74
C LEU A 27 11.23 -11.21 6.96
N VAL A 28 12.46 -10.68 6.88
CA VAL A 28 12.77 -9.46 6.10
C VAL A 28 12.31 -9.58 4.64
N VAL A 29 12.43 -10.76 4.03
CA VAL A 29 11.98 -10.99 2.65
C VAL A 29 10.48 -10.74 2.45
N TRP A 30 9.65 -11.01 3.47
CA TRP A 30 8.23 -10.70 3.42
C TRP A 30 7.98 -9.20 3.45
N ALA A 31 8.67 -8.47 4.34
CA ALA A 31 8.57 -7.02 4.38
C ALA A 31 9.00 -6.37 3.05
N VAL A 32 10.03 -6.92 2.39
CA VAL A 32 10.45 -6.45 1.05
C VAL A 32 9.36 -6.70 0.01
N ARG A 33 8.79 -7.91 -0.02
CA ARG A 33 7.73 -8.25 -0.99
C ARG A 33 6.49 -7.39 -0.78
N GLU A 34 6.03 -7.25 0.46
CA GLU A 34 4.88 -6.41 0.79
C GLU A 34 5.13 -4.94 0.49
N GLY A 35 6.38 -4.46 0.64
CA GLY A 35 6.77 -3.12 0.23
C GLY A 35 6.64 -2.91 -1.29
N GLN A 36 6.99 -3.92 -2.10
CA GLN A 36 6.81 -3.87 -3.56
C GLN A 36 5.32 -3.88 -3.95
N ASP A 37 4.53 -4.73 -3.31
CA ASP A 37 3.09 -4.81 -3.58
C ASP A 37 2.39 -3.48 -3.17
N ALA A 38 2.76 -2.90 -2.03
CA ALA A 38 2.28 -1.58 -1.60
C ALA A 38 2.70 -0.45 -2.56
N ALA A 39 3.93 -0.48 -3.10
CA ALA A 39 4.38 0.51 -4.09
C ALA A 39 3.55 0.45 -5.38
N ALA A 40 3.18 -0.75 -5.84
CA ALA A 40 2.32 -0.93 -7.00
C ALA A 40 0.89 -0.41 -6.79
N GLU A 41 0.37 -0.47 -5.56
CA GLU A 41 -0.92 0.11 -5.18
C GLU A 41 -0.86 1.64 -5.08
N ILE A 42 0.24 2.19 -4.55
CA ILE A 42 0.49 3.64 -4.52
C ILE A 42 0.51 4.21 -5.94
N ASP A 43 1.20 3.55 -6.87
CA ASP A 43 1.23 3.96 -8.27
C ASP A 43 -0.17 3.97 -8.91
N ARG A 44 -0.96 2.91 -8.68
CA ARG A 44 -2.36 2.85 -9.14
C ARG A 44 -3.23 3.96 -8.55
N TYR A 45 -3.06 4.27 -7.27
CA TYR A 45 -3.78 5.35 -6.60
C TYR A 45 -3.50 6.72 -7.22
N PHE A 46 -2.25 6.99 -7.60
CA PHE A 46 -1.92 8.26 -8.28
C PHE A 46 -2.37 8.31 -9.74
N LYS A 47 -2.32 7.19 -10.47
CA LYS A 47 -2.83 7.12 -11.85
C LYS A 47 -4.31 7.43 -11.92
N THR A 48 -5.11 6.76 -11.11
CA THR A 48 -6.57 7.00 -11.01
C THR A 48 -6.87 8.45 -10.65
N ARG A 49 -6.20 9.03 -9.63
CA ARG A 49 -6.35 10.45 -9.29
C ARG A 49 -5.93 11.40 -10.40
N THR A 50 -4.92 11.06 -11.18
CA THR A 50 -4.45 11.91 -12.29
C THR A 50 -5.47 11.91 -13.43
N GLU A 51 -6.03 10.73 -13.74
CA GLU A 51 -7.12 10.59 -14.72
C GLU A 51 -8.38 11.35 -14.28
N GLU A 52 -8.76 11.28 -13.00
CA GLU A 52 -9.88 12.04 -12.43
C GLU A 52 -9.71 13.56 -12.53
N VAL A 53 -8.48 14.06 -12.41
CA VAL A 53 -8.19 15.51 -12.53
C VAL A 53 -8.11 15.95 -14.00
N ALA A 54 -7.74 15.04 -14.90
CA ALA A 54 -7.65 15.33 -16.33
C ALA A 54 -9.00 15.25 -17.07
N ALA A 55 -9.98 14.56 -16.49
CA ALA A 55 -11.36 14.47 -16.98
C ALA A 55 -12.22 15.66 -16.52
#